data_AF-A0A0L7KYP9-F1
#
_entry.id   AF-A0A0L7KYP9-F1
#
_cell.length_a   1.000
_cell.length_b   1.000
_cell.length_c   1.000
_cell.angle_alpha   90.00
_cell.angle_beta   90.00
_cell.angle_gamma   90.00
#
_symmetry.space_group_name_H-M   'P 1'
#
loop_
_entity.id
_entity.type
_entity.pdbx_description
1 polymer ?
#
loop_
_entity_poly.entity_id
_entity_poly.type
_entity_poly.pdbx_seq_one_letter_code
_entity_poly.pdbx_strand_id
1 'polypeptide(L)'
;MQTYVIALICGLLVVILMVLGLASADWLMAAGWRQGLFMHCIDPGAPLPLPFDITAQPGCYAARPATYINIEAVRRLGRRDGGKTRPIVMTLLTMGLKIQIQKNKKKLENTPYYIKEDYPPEILNKRKELQIQLEKEREQGKMAFIKIS
;
A
#
# COMPACT_ATOMS: atom_id res chain seq x y z
N MET A 1 54.45 -15.29 3.36
CA MET A 1 53.71 -14.46 4.34
C MET A 1 52.40 -13.89 3.79
N GLN A 2 52.23 -13.70 2.47
CA GLN A 2 51.03 -13.07 1.90
C GLN A 2 49.70 -13.86 2.07
N THR A 3 49.74 -15.20 2.01
CA THR A 3 48.54 -16.05 2.07
C THR A 3 47.89 -16.12 3.46
N TYR A 4 48.70 -16.09 4.53
CA TYR A 4 48.22 -16.10 5.91
C TYR A 4 47.45 -14.83 6.28
N VAL A 5 47.89 -13.68 5.77
CA VAL A 5 47.23 -12.39 6.00
C VAL A 5 45.84 -12.37 5.36
N ILE A 6 45.71 -12.89 4.14
CA ILE A 6 44.42 -12.98 3.43
C ILE A 6 43.46 -13.93 4.17
N ALA A 7 43.93 -15.11 4.59
CA ALA A 7 43.11 -16.05 5.32
C ALA A 7 42.58 -15.49 6.65
N LEU A 8 43.42 -14.73 7.37
CA LEU A 8 43.06 -14.13 8.65
C LEU A 8 42.05 -12.98 8.49
N ILE A 9 42.19 -12.16 7.44
CA ILE A 9 41.24 -11.09 7.10
C ILE A 9 39.89 -11.69 6.67
N CYS A 10 39.89 -12.71 5.81
CA CYS A 10 38.65 -13.38 5.39
C CYS A 10 37.93 -14.05 6.57
N GLY A 11 38.66 -14.70 7.47
CA GLY A 11 38.09 -15.29 8.68
C GLY A 11 37.45 -14.25 9.60
N LEU A 12 38.14 -13.13 9.86
CA LEU A 12 37.59 -12.02 10.64
C LEU A 12 36.34 -11.41 9.99
N LEU A 13 36.34 -11.22 8.67
CA LEU A 13 35.18 -10.69 7.95
C LEU A 13 33.96 -11.61 8.07
N VAL A 14 34.14 -12.94 7.97
CA VAL A 14 33.03 -13.90 8.14
C VAL A 14 32.47 -13.85 9.57
N VAL A 15 33.33 -13.77 10.59
CA VAL A 15 32.89 -13.65 11.98
C VAL A 15 32.13 -12.35 12.20
N ILE A 16 32.62 -11.23 11.68
CA ILE A 16 31.95 -9.92 11.76
C ILE A 16 30.57 -9.97 11.07
N LEU A 17 30.50 -10.55 9.86
CA LEU A 17 29.24 -10.69 9.14
C LEU A 17 28.24 -11.60 9.87
N MET A 18 28.69 -12.67 10.53
CA MET A 18 27.82 -13.50 11.37
C MET A 18 27.28 -12.74 12.58
N VAL A 19 28.12 -11.99 13.29
CA VAL A 19 27.69 -11.20 14.47
C VAL A 19 26.68 -10.12 14.09
N LEU A 20 26.90 -9.43 12.97
CA LEU A 20 25.94 -8.44 12.44
C LEU A 20 24.60 -9.09 12.06
N GLY A 21 24.64 -10.29 11.48
CA GLY A 21 23.43 -11.08 11.17
C GLY A 21 22.61 -11.41 12.43
N LEU A 22 23.28 -11.89 13.48
CA LEU A 22 22.63 -12.22 14.76
C LEU A 22 22.05 -10.98 15.44
N ALA A 23 22.79 -9.87 15.48
CA ALA A 23 22.30 -8.61 16.05
C ALA A 23 21.09 -8.04 15.29
N SER A 24 21.05 -8.19 13.95
CA SER A 24 19.90 -7.77 13.15
C SER A 24 18.66 -8.62 13.41
N ALA A 25 18.84 -9.92 13.68
CA ALA A 25 17.76 -10.80 14.09
C ALA A 25 17.21 -10.39 15.47
N ASP A 26 18.07 -10.08 16.44
CA ASP A 26 17.64 -9.61 17.77
C ASP A 26 16.89 -8.28 17.72
N TRP A 27 17.28 -7.35 16.85
CA TRP A 27 16.58 -6.08 16.69
C TRP A 27 15.19 -6.26 16.07
N LEU A 28 15.04 -7.19 15.11
CA LEU A 28 13.74 -7.65 14.61
C LEU A 28 12.93 -8.34 15.73
N MET A 29 13.60 -8.79 16.79
CA MET A 29 12.99 -9.42 17.95
C MET A 29 12.62 -8.47 19.10
N ALA A 30 13.10 -7.23 19.12
CA ALA A 30 12.95 -6.32 20.25
C ALA A 30 11.56 -5.66 20.40
N ALA A 31 10.67 -5.74 19.41
CA ALA A 31 9.40 -5.01 19.43
C ALA A 31 8.23 -5.73 20.14
N GLY A 32 8.45 -6.92 20.72
CA GLY A 32 7.41 -7.68 21.44
C GLY A 32 6.22 -8.14 20.58
N TRP A 33 6.30 -7.97 19.26
CA TRP A 33 5.26 -8.32 18.29
C TRP A 33 5.88 -8.91 17.03
N ARG A 34 5.30 -10.02 16.55
CA ARG A 34 5.71 -10.71 15.31
C ARG A 34 4.51 -11.11 14.49
N GLN A 35 4.58 -10.89 13.18
CA GLN A 35 3.59 -11.38 12.24
C GLN A 35 4.26 -12.17 11.12
N GLY A 36 4.01 -13.48 11.09
CA GLY A 36 4.28 -14.34 9.96
C GLY A 36 3.06 -14.48 9.06
N LEU A 37 3.23 -15.21 7.95
CA LEU A 37 2.16 -15.46 6.97
C LEU A 37 0.97 -16.21 7.57
N PHE A 38 1.20 -17.08 8.57
CA PHE A 38 0.20 -17.98 9.14
C PHE A 38 -0.02 -17.83 10.64
N MET A 39 0.84 -17.10 11.34
CA MET A 39 0.76 -16.94 12.79
C MET A 39 1.27 -15.56 13.19
N HIS A 40 0.74 -15.01 14.28
CA HIS A 40 1.29 -13.84 14.93
C HIS A 40 1.47 -14.13 16.43
N CYS A 41 2.51 -13.55 17.03
CA CYS A 41 2.83 -13.72 18.44
C CYS A 41 3.02 -12.37 19.12
N ILE A 42 2.56 -12.30 20.36
CA ILE A 42 2.67 -11.13 21.25
C ILE A 42 3.44 -11.59 22.47
N ASP A 43 4.59 -10.97 22.70
CA ASP A 43 5.44 -11.24 23.85
C ASP A 43 4.84 -10.59 25.12
N PRO A 44 5.06 -11.17 26.31
CA PRO A 44 4.64 -10.55 27.57
C PRO A 44 5.37 -9.20 27.75
N GLY A 45 4.61 -8.11 27.83
CA GLY A 45 5.16 -6.76 27.97
C GLY A 45 5.34 -5.98 26.66
N ALA A 46 4.75 -6.43 25.55
CA ALA A 46 4.72 -5.68 24.30
C ALA A 46 4.16 -4.25 24.50
N PRO A 47 4.74 -3.21 23.87
CA PRO A 47 4.25 -1.84 23.99
C PRO A 47 2.87 -1.70 23.36
N LEU A 48 1.97 -1.01 24.07
CA LEU A 48 0.63 -0.65 23.61
C LEU A 48 0.63 0.80 23.06
N PRO A 49 -0.23 1.15 22.09
CA PRO A 49 -1.19 0.28 21.42
C PRO A 49 -0.51 -0.65 20.41
N LEU A 50 -0.94 -1.91 20.38
CA LEU A 50 -0.47 -2.84 19.37
C LEU A 50 -0.88 -2.34 17.97
N PRO A 51 -0.07 -2.63 16.93
CA PRO A 51 -0.49 -2.37 15.56
C PRO A 51 -1.88 -2.94 15.30
N PHE A 52 -2.74 -2.17 14.63
CA PHE A 52 -4.10 -2.57 14.22
C PHE A 52 -5.12 -2.73 15.34
N ASP A 53 -4.89 -2.11 16.50
CA ASP A 53 -5.87 -1.99 17.60
C ASP A 53 -6.42 -3.36 18.05
N ILE A 54 -5.52 -4.35 18.13
CA ILE A 54 -5.86 -5.71 18.52
C ILE A 54 -5.81 -5.81 20.04
N THR A 55 -6.93 -6.16 20.67
CA THR A 55 -6.97 -6.53 22.10
C THR A 55 -6.60 -8.01 22.26
N ALA A 56 -5.33 -8.34 22.11
CA ALA A 56 -4.85 -9.71 22.31
C ALA A 56 -3.92 -9.79 23.52
N GLN A 57 -4.10 -10.85 24.31
CA GLN A 57 -3.24 -11.15 25.45
C GLN A 57 -1.90 -11.73 24.96
N PRO A 58 -0.86 -11.82 25.80
CA PRO A 58 0.38 -12.48 25.43
C PRO A 58 0.13 -13.91 24.95
N GLY A 59 0.75 -14.28 23.83
CA GLY A 59 0.53 -15.59 23.20
C GLY A 59 0.69 -15.56 21.69
N CYS A 60 0.69 -16.76 21.09
CA CYS A 60 0.69 -16.95 19.65
C CYS A 60 -0.70 -17.36 19.17
N TYR A 61 -1.18 -16.68 18.14
CA TYR A 61 -2.50 -16.90 17.56
C TYR A 61 -2.37 -17.08 16.05
N ALA A 62 -3.34 -17.76 15.45
CA ALA A 62 -3.44 -17.84 14.00
C ALA A 62 -3.32 -16.44 13.38
N ALA A 63 -2.62 -16.32 12.25
CA ALA A 63 -2.61 -15.08 11.49
C ALA A 63 -4.06 -14.67 11.23
N ARG A 64 -4.35 -13.37 11.38
CA ARG A 64 -5.69 -12.88 11.09
C ARG A 64 -6.11 -13.36 9.69
N PRO A 65 -7.30 -13.95 9.54
CA PRO A 65 -7.79 -14.41 8.23
C PRO A 65 -8.16 -13.25 7.29
N ALA A 66 -8.02 -12.00 7.76
CA ALA A 66 -8.18 -10.84 6.90
C ALA A 66 -6.96 -10.74 5.96
N THR A 67 -7.20 -10.89 4.66
CA THR A 67 -6.25 -10.50 3.62
C THR A 67 -5.90 -9.02 3.83
N TYR A 68 -4.72 -8.79 4.37
CA TYR A 68 -4.20 -7.50 4.80
C TYR A 68 -4.03 -6.51 3.64
N ILE A 69 -3.90 -7.01 2.41
CA ILE A 69 -3.76 -6.22 1.20
C ILE A 69 -4.72 -6.79 0.16
N ASN A 70 -5.88 -6.15 0.00
CA ASN A 70 -6.84 -6.42 -1.07
C ASN A 70 -6.44 -5.72 -2.38
N ILE A 71 -5.14 -5.68 -2.65
CA ILE A 71 -4.53 -5.00 -3.79
C ILE A 71 -3.69 -6.02 -4.54
N GLU A 72 -3.99 -6.20 -5.82
CA GLU A 72 -3.29 -7.13 -6.71
C GLU A 72 -2.00 -6.51 -7.24
N ALA A 73 -2.07 -5.24 -7.66
CA ALA A 73 -0.94 -4.54 -8.26
C ALA A 73 -1.03 -3.04 -8.01
N VAL A 74 0.13 -2.39 -7.90
CA VAL A 74 0.25 -0.94 -7.82
C VAL A 74 1.36 -0.47 -8.75
N ARG A 75 1.08 0.49 -9.62
CA ARG A 75 2.08 1.08 -10.51
C ARG A 75 1.87 2.58 -10.69
N ARG A 76 2.96 3.31 -10.99
CA ARG A 76 2.89 4.72 -11.39
C ARG A 76 2.75 4.82 -12.91
N LEU A 77 1.90 5.71 -13.39
CA LEU A 77 1.76 5.99 -14.82
C LEU A 77 2.75 7.06 -15.28
N GLY A 78 3.29 6.89 -16.49
CA GLY A 78 4.11 7.88 -17.19
C GLY A 78 5.60 7.90 -16.81
N ARG A 79 6.35 8.72 -17.55
CA ARG A 79 7.80 8.92 -17.38
C ARG A 79 8.09 9.84 -16.19
N ARG A 80 9.29 9.73 -15.64
CA ARG A 80 9.73 10.55 -14.50
C ARG A 80 10.10 11.93 -15.03
N ASP A 81 9.15 12.85 -14.99
CA ASP A 81 9.35 14.24 -15.38
C ASP A 81 9.45 15.08 -14.10
N GLY A 82 10.53 15.86 -13.96
CA GLY A 82 10.94 16.50 -12.70
C GLY A 82 9.98 17.53 -12.09
N GLY A 83 8.81 17.78 -12.69
CA GLY A 83 7.87 18.83 -12.27
C GLY A 83 6.44 18.37 -11.95
N LYS A 84 6.05 17.10 -12.20
CA LYS A 84 4.67 16.64 -11.99
C LYS A 84 4.60 15.30 -11.23
N THR A 85 3.74 15.25 -10.21
CA THR A 85 3.47 14.00 -9.49
C THR A 85 2.74 13.02 -10.39
N ARG A 86 3.33 11.84 -10.58
CA ARG A 86 2.75 10.78 -11.42
C ARG A 86 1.51 10.15 -10.77
N PRO A 87 0.42 9.94 -11.53
CA PRO A 87 -0.73 9.18 -11.04
C PRO A 87 -0.35 7.75 -10.64
N ILE A 88 -1.05 7.20 -9.66
CA ILE A 88 -0.92 5.82 -9.22
C ILE A 88 -2.16 5.06 -9.69
N VAL A 89 -1.95 3.94 -10.39
CA VAL A 89 -3.00 2.97 -10.71
C VAL A 89 -2.86 1.80 -9.76
N MET A 90 -3.98 1.44 -9.12
CA MET A 90 -4.08 0.27 -8.26
C MET A 90 -5.10 -0.71 -8.85
N THR A 91 -4.74 -1.99 -8.88
CA THR A 91 -5.64 -3.09 -9.18
C THR A 91 -6.06 -3.72 -7.87
N LEU A 92 -7.37 -3.86 -7.64
CA LEU A 92 -7.93 -4.41 -6.39
C LEU A 92 -8.32 -5.87 -6.61
N LEU A 93 -8.12 -6.71 -5.58
CA LEU A 93 -8.48 -8.12 -5.64
C LEU A 93 -10.00 -8.34 -5.66
N THR A 94 -10.78 -7.41 -5.10
CA THR A 94 -12.24 -7.55 -5.00
C THR A 94 -12.98 -6.30 -5.47
N MET A 95 -14.09 -6.53 -6.17
CA MET A 95 -14.99 -5.46 -6.61
C MET A 95 -15.72 -4.78 -5.45
N GLY A 96 -16.01 -5.52 -4.37
CA GLY A 96 -16.65 -4.96 -3.18
C GLY A 96 -15.84 -3.82 -2.57
N LEU A 97 -14.52 -4.00 -2.44
CA LEU A 97 -13.62 -2.97 -1.95
C LEU A 97 -13.56 -1.76 -2.91
N LYS A 98 -13.51 -2.02 -4.22
CA LYS A 98 -13.55 -0.97 -5.25
C LYS A 98 -14.78 -0.08 -5.07
N ILE A 99 -15.96 -0.69 -4.88
CA ILE A 99 -17.22 0.02 -4.66
C ILE A 99 -17.19 0.83 -3.35
N GLN A 100 -16.69 0.25 -2.27
CA GLN A 100 -16.57 0.94 -0.98
C GLN A 100 -15.64 2.16 -1.04
N ILE A 101 -14.48 2.03 -1.70
CA ILE A 101 -13.54 3.14 -1.91
C ILE A 101 -14.20 4.25 -2.73
N GLN A 102 -14.89 3.91 -3.82
CA GLN A 102 -15.55 4.90 -4.67
C GLN A 102 -16.71 5.61 -3.98
N LYS A 103 -17.49 4.91 -3.15
CA LYS A 103 -18.55 5.53 -2.33
C LYS A 103 -17.98 6.56 -1.36
N ASN A 104 -16.81 6.27 -0.79
CA ASN A 104 -16.14 7.14 0.19
C ASN A 104 -15.22 8.20 -0.42
N LYS A 105 -15.01 8.25 -1.75
CA LYS A 105 -14.05 9.15 -2.39
C LYS A 105 -14.28 10.64 -2.08
N LYS A 106 -15.52 11.04 -1.78
CA LYS A 106 -15.88 12.41 -1.39
C LYS A 106 -15.20 12.88 -0.11
N LYS A 107 -14.81 11.95 0.78
CA LYS A 107 -14.05 12.26 2.00
C LYS A 107 -12.67 12.88 1.70
N LEU A 108 -12.19 12.76 0.45
CA LEU A 108 -10.91 13.33 0.01
C LEU A 108 -11.05 14.74 -0.58
N GLU A 109 -12.26 15.31 -0.68
CA GLU A 109 -12.48 16.64 -1.29
C GLU A 109 -11.68 17.76 -0.60
N ASN A 110 -11.44 17.64 0.71
CA ASN A 110 -10.64 18.60 1.49
C ASN A 110 -9.12 18.33 1.43
N THR A 111 -8.68 17.39 0.59
CA THR A 111 -7.28 17.00 0.44
C THR A 111 -6.81 17.28 -0.99
N PRO A 112 -5.49 17.39 -1.24
CA PRO A 112 -4.97 17.54 -2.61
C PRO A 112 -5.10 16.26 -3.45
N TYR A 113 -5.69 15.20 -2.91
CA TYR A 113 -5.76 13.89 -3.54
C TYR A 113 -7.15 13.63 -4.11
N TYR A 114 -7.22 12.92 -5.23
CA TYR A 114 -8.47 12.51 -5.86
C TYR A 114 -8.39 11.07 -6.35
N ILE A 115 -9.54 10.41 -6.41
CA ILE A 115 -9.69 9.05 -6.93
C ILE A 115 -10.62 9.07 -8.13
N LYS A 116 -10.14 8.55 -9.27
CA LYS A 116 -10.91 8.31 -10.48
C LYS A 116 -10.73 6.86 -10.91
N GLU A 117 -11.75 6.31 -11.55
CA GLU A 117 -11.61 5.02 -12.22
C GLU A 117 -10.73 5.18 -13.47
N ASP A 118 -9.93 4.15 -13.72
CA ASP A 118 -9.12 4.02 -14.94
C ASP A 118 -10.00 3.49 -16.06
N TYR A 119 -10.18 4.27 -17.13
CA TYR A 119 -11.03 3.91 -18.27
C TYR A 119 -10.22 3.90 -19.56
N PRO A 120 -10.63 3.07 -20.55
CA PRO A 120 -10.06 3.14 -21.89
C PRO A 120 -10.25 4.55 -22.51
N PRO A 121 -9.36 4.93 -23.44
CA PRO A 121 -9.33 6.27 -24.03
C PRO A 121 -10.64 6.63 -24.74
N GLU A 122 -11.32 5.67 -25.34
CA GLU A 122 -12.62 5.85 -26.00
C GLU A 122 -13.67 6.40 -25.02
N ILE A 123 -13.78 5.80 -23.83
CA ILE A 123 -14.70 6.24 -22.78
C ILE A 123 -14.29 7.63 -22.26
N LEU A 124 -12.98 7.89 -22.12
CA LEU A 124 -12.49 9.20 -21.69
C LEU A 124 -12.83 10.30 -22.69
N ASN A 125 -12.69 10.04 -23.99
CA ASN A 125 -13.04 10.99 -25.05
C ASN A 125 -14.55 11.24 -25.07
N LYS A 126 -15.36 10.18 -25.01
CA LYS A 126 -16.82 10.32 -24.92
C LYS A 126 -17.26 11.14 -23.71
N ARG A 127 -16.61 10.98 -22.57
CA ARG A 127 -16.90 11.79 -21.37
C ARG A 127 -16.60 13.26 -21.54
N LYS A 128 -15.52 13.62 -22.25
CA LYS A 128 -15.22 15.03 -22.53
C LYS A 128 -16.30 15.65 -23.41
N GLU A 129 -16.75 14.93 -24.44
CA GLU A 129 -17.86 15.36 -25.29
C GLU A 129 -19.16 15.55 -24.47
N LEU A 130 -19.51 14.55 -23.66
CA LEU A 130 -20.71 14.59 -22.83
C LEU A 130 -20.63 15.67 -21.74
N GLN A 131 -19.45 15.99 -21.22
CA GLN A 131 -19.27 17.10 -20.28
C GLN A 131 -19.64 18.44 -20.91
N ILE A 132 -19.22 18.69 -22.16
CA ILE A 132 -19.56 19.92 -22.88
C ILE A 132 -21.07 20.02 -23.09
N GLN A 133 -21.73 18.91 -23.45
CA GLN A 133 -23.18 18.89 -23.62
C GLN A 133 -23.93 19.10 -22.29
N LEU A 134 -23.45 18.48 -21.22
CA LEU A 134 -23.99 18.61 -19.88
C LEU A 134 -23.94 20.05 -19.36
N GLU A 135 -22.85 20.77 -19.60
CA GLU A 135 -22.71 22.19 -19.24
C GLU A 135 -23.78 23.03 -19.95
N LYS A 136 -23.94 22.87 -21.27
CA LYS A 136 -24.97 23.56 -22.05
C LYS A 136 -26.39 23.27 -21.55
N GLU A 137 -26.69 22.02 -21.21
CA GLU A 137 -28.00 21.64 -20.66
C GLU A 137 -28.25 22.25 -19.27
N ARG A 138 -27.21 22.32 -18.43
CA ARG A 138 -27.30 22.97 -17.11
C ARG A 138 -27.45 24.49 -17.20
N GLU A 139 -26.78 25.14 -18.15
CA GLU A 139 -26.97 26.56 -18.46
C GLU A 139 -28.40 26.85 -18.92
N GLN A 140 -29.00 25.93 -19.67
CA GLN A 140 -30.41 25.97 -20.05
C GLN A 140 -31.38 25.64 -18.89
N GLY A 141 -30.87 25.46 -17.67
CA GLY A 141 -31.67 25.15 -16.48
C GLY A 141 -32.17 23.71 -16.39
N LYS A 142 -31.68 22.79 -17.25
CA LYS A 142 -32.07 21.38 -17.21
C LYS A 142 -31.21 20.60 -16.21
N MET A 143 -31.86 19.73 -15.43
CA MET A 143 -31.13 18.78 -14.58
C MET A 143 -30.56 17.63 -15.42
N ALA A 144 -29.25 17.69 -15.68
CA ALA A 144 -28.52 16.64 -16.40
C ALA A 144 -27.35 16.06 -15.55
N PHE A 145 -27.11 14.75 -15.69
CA PHE A 145 -26.01 14.02 -15.07
C PHE A 145 -25.45 12.94 -16.00
N ILE A 146 -24.12 12.80 -16.03
CA ILE A 146 -23.46 11.70 -16.75
C ILE A 146 -23.52 10.46 -15.86
N LYS A 147 -24.33 9.47 -16.25
CA LYS A 147 -24.32 8.14 -15.64
C LYS A 147 -23.50 7.20 -16.51
N ILE A 148 -22.72 6.35 -15.87
CA ILE A 148 -21.92 5.33 -16.53
C ILE A 148 -22.71 4.04 -16.39
N SER A 149 -23.14 3.48 -17.52
CA SER A 149 -23.70 2.13 -17.63
C SER A 149 -22.59 1.09 -17.53
#